data_AF-A0A330GFH4-F1
#
_entry.id   AF-A0A330GFH4-F1
#
_cell.length_a   1.000
_cell.length_b   1.000
_cell.length_c   1.000
_cell.angle_alpha   90.00
_cell.angle_beta   90.00
_cell.angle_gamma   90.00
#
_symmetry.space_group_name_H-M   'P 1'
#
loop_
_entity.id
_entity.type
_entity.pdbx_description
1 polymer ?
#
loop_
_entity_poly.entity_id
_entity_poly.type
_entity_poly.pdbx_seq_one_letter_code
_entity_poly.pdbx_strand_id
1 'polypeptide(L)'
;MTDFVESWRRLGLRILPPTWPSLVIAVCAGLTLGAYRAIADVTIFAGAIGEMELQTISKIPALARILIFIPACITDELIFRLVVVSTIAWLLTLATGERVWCYWTAILITALAIYPAWHIGYLQTLTPSTMVVLRQIFTHGCAGILWGYLYWRFGLLASILGHIGEHVSLEPLTSLLLGA
;
A
#
# COMPACT_ATOMS: atom_id res chain seq x y z
N MET A 1 -31.58 -12.08 -6.14
CA MET A 1 -30.67 -11.11 -5.48
C MET A 1 -29.37 -11.77 -5.02
N THR A 2 -29.42 -13.03 -4.57
CA THR A 2 -28.25 -13.89 -4.30
C THR A 2 -27.32 -14.02 -5.51
N ASP A 3 -27.84 -14.28 -6.70
CA ASP A 3 -27.01 -14.44 -7.92
C ASP A 3 -26.24 -13.17 -8.32
N PHE A 4 -26.82 -12.00 -8.05
CA PHE A 4 -26.16 -10.72 -8.31
C PHE A 4 -24.98 -10.52 -7.35
N VAL A 5 -25.16 -10.74 -6.05
CA VAL A 5 -24.10 -10.61 -5.05
C VAL A 5 -22.99 -11.64 -5.26
N GLU A 6 -23.34 -12.87 -5.66
CA GLU A 6 -22.37 -13.92 -6.02
C GLU A 6 -21.52 -13.52 -7.25
N SER A 7 -22.12 -12.78 -8.19
CA SER A 7 -21.41 -12.29 -9.39
C SER A 7 -20.29 -11.31 -9.05
N TRP A 8 -20.47 -10.42 -8.05
CA TRP A 8 -19.42 -9.47 -7.62
C TRP A 8 -18.18 -10.19 -7.09
N ARG A 9 -18.35 -11.32 -6.40
CA ARG A 9 -17.23 -12.14 -5.91
C ARG A 9 -16.41 -12.73 -7.06
N ARG A 10 -17.08 -13.13 -8.14
CA ARG A 10 -16.45 -13.63 -9.37
C ARG A 10 -15.75 -12.52 -10.17
N LEU A 11 -16.20 -11.27 -10.04
CA LEU A 11 -15.63 -10.09 -10.72
C LEU A 11 -14.33 -9.57 -10.10
N GLY A 12 -13.77 -10.23 -9.07
CA GLY A 12 -12.56 -9.76 -8.41
C GLY A 12 -12.78 -8.56 -7.47
N LEU A 13 -13.94 -7.91 -7.56
CA LEU A 13 -14.25 -6.66 -6.87
C LEU A 13 -14.58 -6.91 -5.39
N ARG A 14 -13.84 -6.26 -4.50
CA ARG A 14 -14.00 -6.38 -3.05
C ARG A 14 -14.48 -5.07 -2.42
N ILE A 15 -15.69 -4.65 -2.78
CA ILE A 15 -16.43 -3.63 -2.02
C ILE A 15 -17.30 -4.39 -1.00
N LEU A 16 -16.72 -4.63 0.18
CA LEU A 16 -17.40 -5.34 1.26
C LEU A 16 -17.91 -4.34 2.30
N PRO A 17 -19.08 -4.58 2.90
CA PRO A 17 -19.51 -3.79 4.05
C PRO A 17 -18.48 -3.97 5.18
N PRO A 18 -17.92 -2.88 5.71
CA PRO A 18 -16.88 -2.97 6.72
C PRO A 18 -17.46 -3.52 8.02
N THR A 19 -16.69 -4.37 8.68
CA THR A 19 -16.95 -4.76 10.07
C THR A 19 -16.00 -4.02 11.00
N TRP A 20 -16.43 -3.73 12.23
CA TRP A 20 -15.55 -3.07 13.20
C TRP A 20 -14.22 -3.80 13.42
N PRO A 21 -14.20 -5.14 13.58
CA PRO A 21 -12.94 -5.89 13.68
C PRO A 21 -12.05 -5.72 12.46
N SER A 22 -12.62 -5.72 11.24
CA SER A 22 -11.81 -5.55 10.03
C SER A 22 -11.16 -4.17 9.93
N LEU A 23 -11.83 -3.11 10.39
CA LEU A 23 -11.27 -1.77 10.40
C LEU A 23 -10.19 -1.61 11.47
N VAL A 24 -10.39 -2.21 12.64
CA VAL A 24 -9.35 -2.24 13.69
C VAL A 24 -8.10 -2.97 13.20
N ILE A 25 -8.26 -4.15 12.59
CA ILE A 25 -7.15 -4.90 11.99
C ILE A 25 -6.42 -4.04 10.95
N ALA A 26 -7.15 -3.38 10.06
CA ALA A 26 -6.57 -2.52 9.03
C ALA A 26 -5.74 -1.38 9.63
N VAL A 27 -6.31 -0.62 10.56
CA VAL A 27 -5.63 0.51 11.21
C VAL A 27 -4.40 0.03 11.98
N CYS A 28 -4.50 -1.06 12.75
CA CYS A 28 -3.36 -1.62 13.48
C CYS A 28 -2.25 -2.10 12.53
N ALA A 29 -2.60 -2.77 11.43
CA ALA A 29 -1.65 -3.18 10.41
C ALA A 29 -0.96 -1.97 9.77
N GLY A 30 -1.73 -0.91 9.48
CA GLY A 30 -1.25 0.39 9.03
C GLY A 30 -0.20 0.99 9.94
N LEU A 31 -0.58 1.24 11.20
CA LEU A 31 0.29 1.83 12.21
C LEU A 31 1.56 0.99 12.44
N THR A 32 1.43 -0.35 12.39
CA THR A 32 2.57 -1.25 12.55
C THR A 32 3.54 -1.12 11.37
N LEU A 33 3.04 -1.09 10.14
CA LEU A 33 3.87 -0.96 8.96
C LEU A 33 4.56 0.41 8.90
N GLY A 34 3.84 1.49 9.23
CA GLY A 34 4.43 2.84 9.24
C GLY A 34 5.52 3.00 10.30
N ALA A 35 5.32 2.44 11.50
CA ALA A 35 6.35 2.39 12.53
C ALA A 35 7.56 1.55 12.09
N TYR A 36 7.33 0.37 11.51
CA TYR A 36 8.38 -0.47 10.94
C TYR A 36 9.20 0.31 9.90
N ARG A 37 8.53 0.98 8.96
CA ARG A 37 9.19 1.74 7.89
C ARG A 37 10.02 2.89 8.45
N ALA A 38 9.49 3.67 9.39
CA ALA A 38 10.24 4.76 10.03
C ALA A 38 11.53 4.26 10.70
N ILE A 39 11.45 3.13 11.42
CA ILE A 39 12.60 2.52 12.09
C ILE A 39 13.60 1.97 11.05
N ALA A 40 13.10 1.25 10.04
CA ALA A 40 13.93 0.67 8.99
C ALA A 40 14.68 1.76 8.19
N ASP A 41 14.02 2.88 7.91
CA ASP A 41 14.61 4.02 7.20
C ASP A 41 15.79 4.62 7.96
N VAL A 42 15.75 4.70 9.29
CA VAL A 42 16.86 5.26 10.09
C VAL A 42 17.94 4.23 10.43
N THR A 43 17.58 2.94 10.58
CA THR A 43 18.51 1.91 11.06
C THR A 43 19.17 1.11 9.95
N ILE A 44 18.46 0.83 8.86
CA ILE A 44 18.91 -0.05 7.77
C ILE A 44 19.13 0.76 6.49
N PHE A 45 18.21 1.68 6.18
CA PHE A 45 18.14 2.36 4.89
C PHE A 45 18.54 3.84 4.94
N ALA A 46 19.27 4.29 5.96
CA ALA A 46 19.56 5.71 6.17
C ALA A 46 20.24 6.37 4.94
N GLY A 47 21.14 5.64 4.26
CA GLY A 47 21.81 6.09 3.05
C GLY A 47 21.01 5.90 1.74
N ALA A 48 19.78 5.39 1.82
CA ALA A 48 18.90 5.11 0.68
C ALA A 48 17.62 5.96 0.68
N ILE A 49 17.47 6.87 1.65
CA ILE A 49 16.42 7.89 1.64
C ILE A 49 16.77 8.94 0.58
N GLY A 50 15.79 9.32 -0.25
CA GLY A 50 16.03 10.31 -1.30
C GLY A 50 16.19 11.73 -0.74
N GLU A 51 17.01 12.56 -1.39
CA GLU A 51 17.23 13.96 -0.99
C GLU A 51 15.92 14.76 -0.91
N MET A 52 15.02 14.58 -1.88
CA MET A 52 13.71 15.25 -1.88
C MET A 52 12.82 14.80 -0.70
N GLU A 53 12.93 13.54 -0.29
CA GLU A 53 12.20 12.99 0.84
C GLU A 53 12.72 13.59 2.15
N LEU A 54 14.04 13.67 2.33
CA LEU A 54 14.67 14.34 3.48
C LEU A 54 14.25 15.82 3.56
N GLN A 55 14.31 16.56 2.45
CA GLN A 55 13.89 17.96 2.42
C GLN A 55 12.40 18.13 2.75
N THR A 56 11.56 17.19 2.33
CA THR A 56 10.13 17.19 2.64
C THR A 56 9.90 16.97 4.14
N ILE A 57 10.62 16.01 4.73
CA ILE A 57 10.57 15.71 6.16
C ILE A 57 11.03 16.91 7.00
N SER A 58 12.11 17.59 6.61
CA SER A 58 12.64 18.76 7.34
C SER A 58 11.80 20.04 7.20
N LYS A 59 11.05 20.22 6.11
CA LYS A 59 10.37 21.50 5.80
C LYS A 59 8.87 21.48 6.06
N ILE A 60 8.23 20.32 5.94
CA ILE A 60 6.77 20.21 6.03
C ILE A 60 6.43 19.51 7.34
N PRO A 61 5.62 20.08 8.24
CA PRO A 61 5.24 19.42 9.50
C PRO A 61 4.55 18.07 9.27
N ALA A 62 4.79 17.10 10.16
CA ALA A 62 4.24 15.74 10.04
C ALA A 62 2.73 15.71 9.81
N LEU A 63 1.95 16.53 10.54
CA LEU A 63 0.50 16.61 10.34
C LEU A 63 0.12 17.08 8.92
N ALA A 64 0.86 18.04 8.37
CA ALA A 64 0.62 18.51 7.01
C ALA A 64 0.97 17.43 5.99
N ARG A 65 2.04 16.65 6.20
CA ARG A 65 2.38 15.50 5.34
C ARG A 65 1.28 14.44 5.36
N ILE A 66 0.73 14.08 6.53
CA ILE A 66 -0.41 13.17 6.65
C ILE A 66 -1.59 13.66 5.79
N LEU A 67 -1.96 14.94 5.92
CA LEU A 67 -3.08 15.52 5.18
C LEU A 67 -2.86 15.52 3.66
N ILE A 68 -1.62 15.71 3.21
CA ILE A 68 -1.24 15.64 1.79
C ILE A 68 -1.34 14.20 1.27
N PHE A 69 -0.93 13.20 2.08
CA PHE A 69 -0.93 11.81 1.66
C PHE A 69 -2.32 11.16 1.66
N ILE A 70 -3.27 11.57 2.51
CA ILE A 70 -4.63 10.99 2.53
C ILE A 70 -5.28 10.89 1.13
N PRO A 71 -5.38 11.96 0.32
CA PRO A 71 -5.96 11.85 -1.03
C PRO A 71 -5.14 10.95 -1.96
N ALA A 72 -3.81 10.91 -1.80
CA ALA A 72 -2.94 10.01 -2.54
C ALA A 72 -3.20 8.54 -2.17
N CYS A 73 -3.30 8.21 -0.88
CA CYS A 73 -3.63 6.86 -0.40
C CYS A 73 -4.98 6.40 -0.98
N ILE A 74 -6.01 7.25 -0.94
CA ILE A 74 -7.32 6.91 -1.51
C ILE A 74 -7.19 6.65 -3.01
N THR A 75 -6.48 7.51 -3.74
CA THR A 75 -6.28 7.37 -5.18
C THR A 75 -5.54 6.08 -5.53
N ASP A 76 -4.46 5.77 -4.81
CA ASP A 76 -3.68 4.56 -4.99
C ASP A 76 -4.52 3.30 -4.75
N GLU A 77 -5.32 3.27 -3.68
CA GLU A 77 -6.15 2.10 -3.40
C GLU A 77 -7.28 1.92 -4.42
N LEU A 78 -7.82 3.01 -4.96
CA LEU A 78 -8.76 2.94 -6.08
C LEU A 78 -8.10 2.40 -7.36
N ILE A 79 -6.92 2.90 -7.72
CA ILE A 79 -6.23 2.44 -8.92
C ILE A 79 -5.75 1.00 -8.74
N PHE A 80 -4.91 0.75 -7.74
CA PHE A 80 -4.19 -0.52 -7.64
C PHE A 80 -5.05 -1.64 -7.07
N ARG A 81 -5.99 -1.38 -6.17
CA ARG A 81 -6.82 -2.45 -5.61
C ARG A 81 -8.13 -2.58 -6.35
N LEU A 82 -8.90 -1.49 -6.38
CA LEU A 82 -10.23 -1.55 -6.95
C LEU A 82 -10.18 -1.86 -8.45
N VAL A 83 -9.27 -1.24 -9.20
CA VAL A 83 -9.14 -1.51 -10.64
C VAL A 83 -8.17 -2.67 -10.89
N VAL A 84 -6.87 -2.49 -10.63
CA VAL A 84 -5.84 -3.43 -11.12
C VAL A 84 -5.96 -4.83 -10.51
N VAL A 85 -5.96 -4.96 -9.17
CA VAL A 85 -6.08 -6.28 -8.50
C VAL A 85 -7.39 -6.97 -8.89
N SER A 86 -8.52 -6.25 -8.90
CA SER A 86 -9.80 -6.82 -9.32
C SER A 86 -9.76 -7.35 -10.74
N THR A 87 -9.24 -6.57 -11.69
CA THR A 87 -9.17 -6.97 -13.10
C THR A 87 -8.29 -8.21 -13.28
N ILE A 88 -7.11 -8.26 -12.67
CA ILE A 88 -6.22 -9.43 -12.79
C ILE A 88 -6.86 -10.65 -12.12
N ALA A 89 -7.38 -10.51 -10.89
CA ALA A 89 -8.02 -11.61 -10.18
C ALA A 89 -9.24 -12.15 -10.94
N TRP A 90 -10.02 -11.26 -11.56
CA TRP A 90 -11.14 -11.61 -12.42
C TRP A 90 -10.70 -12.39 -13.66
N LEU A 91 -9.70 -11.91 -14.41
CA LEU A 91 -9.20 -12.60 -15.61
C LEU A 91 -8.67 -14.00 -15.27
N LEU A 92 -7.93 -14.14 -14.17
CA LEU A 92 -7.44 -15.44 -13.70
C LEU A 92 -8.60 -16.36 -13.27
N THR A 93 -9.61 -15.79 -12.63
CA THR A 93 -10.82 -16.53 -12.21
C THR A 93 -11.64 -16.99 -13.41
N LEU A 94 -11.76 -16.17 -14.46
CA LEU A 94 -12.41 -16.57 -15.71
C LEU A 94 -11.69 -17.74 -16.38
N ALA A 95 -10.36 -17.71 -16.39
CA ALA A 95 -9.56 -18.75 -17.05
C ALA A 95 -9.49 -20.06 -16.24
N THR A 96 -9.57 -20.00 -14.91
CA THR A 96 -9.20 -21.16 -14.05
C THR A 96 -10.24 -21.54 -12.99
N GLY A 97 -11.35 -20.80 -12.94
CA GLY A 97 -12.31 -20.83 -11.82
C GLY A 97 -11.83 -20.02 -10.61
N GLU A 98 -12.69 -19.83 -9.61
CA GLU A 98 -12.32 -19.10 -8.39
C GLU A 98 -11.32 -19.92 -7.57
N ARG A 99 -10.10 -19.39 -7.43
CA ARG A 99 -9.02 -20.02 -6.64
C ARG A 99 -8.31 -18.97 -5.81
N VAL A 100 -7.82 -19.39 -4.65
CA VAL A 100 -7.06 -18.54 -3.73
C VAL A 100 -5.85 -17.89 -4.40
N TRP A 101 -5.13 -18.64 -5.24
CA TRP A 101 -3.94 -18.12 -5.91
C TRP A 101 -4.25 -17.01 -6.91
N CYS A 102 -5.48 -16.90 -7.46
CA CYS A 102 -5.85 -15.82 -8.38
C CYS A 102 -5.65 -14.44 -7.71
N TYR A 103 -6.05 -14.32 -6.44
CA TYR A 103 -5.89 -13.08 -5.69
C TYR A 103 -4.43 -12.84 -5.29
N TRP A 104 -3.73 -13.85 -4.79
CA TRP A 104 -2.31 -13.68 -4.44
C TRP A 104 -1.47 -13.29 -5.65
N THR A 105 -1.67 -13.93 -6.81
CA THR A 105 -0.99 -13.55 -8.05
C THR A 105 -1.31 -12.10 -8.45
N ALA A 106 -2.59 -11.69 -8.41
CA ALA A 106 -2.98 -10.32 -8.68
C ALA A 106 -2.32 -9.31 -7.74
N ILE A 107 -2.28 -9.61 -6.43
CA ILE A 107 -1.65 -8.78 -5.40
C ILE A 107 -0.14 -8.65 -5.67
N LEU A 108 0.54 -9.78 -5.86
CA LEU A 108 2.00 -9.81 -6.05
C LEU A 108 2.43 -9.09 -7.33
N ILE A 109 1.75 -9.34 -8.46
CA ILE A 109 2.03 -8.64 -9.73
C ILE A 109 1.78 -7.14 -9.56
N THR A 110 0.68 -6.75 -8.91
CA THR A 110 0.36 -5.34 -8.71
C THR A 110 1.41 -4.65 -7.84
N ALA A 111 1.78 -5.26 -6.72
CA ALA A 111 2.70 -4.67 -5.74
C ALA A 111 4.15 -4.63 -6.22
N LEU A 112 4.62 -5.69 -6.90
CA LEU A 112 6.05 -5.86 -7.22
C LEU A 112 6.41 -5.46 -8.65
N ALA A 113 5.44 -5.40 -9.57
CA ALA A 113 5.71 -5.04 -10.97
C ALA A 113 4.96 -3.79 -11.41
N ILE A 114 3.63 -3.76 -11.27
CA ILE A 114 2.81 -2.67 -11.82
C ILE A 114 3.03 -1.37 -11.03
N TYR A 115 3.01 -1.42 -9.69
CA TYR A 115 3.19 -0.23 -8.86
C TYR A 115 4.56 0.45 -9.08
N PRO A 116 5.72 -0.26 -9.07
CA PRO A 116 7.00 0.34 -9.39
C PRO A 116 7.06 0.91 -10.82
N ALA A 117 6.46 0.22 -11.80
CA ALA A 117 6.40 0.69 -13.18
C ALA A 117 5.58 1.98 -13.31
N TRP A 118 4.48 2.09 -12.58
CA TRP A 118 3.65 3.31 -12.51
C TRP A 118 4.42 4.49 -11.90
N HIS A 119 5.29 4.21 -10.94
CA HIS A 119 6.10 5.21 -10.24
C HIS A 119 7.51 5.37 -10.81
N ILE A 120 7.73 4.98 -12.08
CA ILE A 120 9.06 5.03 -12.69
C ILE A 120 9.69 6.44 -12.66
N GLY A 121 8.87 7.48 -12.77
CA GLY A 121 9.35 8.87 -12.68
C GLY A 121 9.96 9.20 -11.32
N TYR A 122 9.36 8.74 -10.22
CA TYR A 122 9.93 8.87 -8.88
C TYR A 122 11.21 8.03 -8.77
N LEU A 123 11.19 6.77 -9.23
CA LEU A 123 12.35 5.88 -9.16
C LEU A 123 13.56 6.42 -9.92
N GLN A 124 13.34 7.13 -11.03
CA GLN A 124 14.39 7.79 -11.82
C GLN A 124 15.07 8.96 -11.09
N THR A 125 14.46 9.51 -10.04
CA THR A 125 15.08 10.55 -9.20
C THR A 125 16.07 9.99 -8.17
N LEU A 126 16.03 8.68 -7.92
CA LEU A 126 16.88 8.01 -6.93
C LEU A 126 18.19 7.57 -7.57
N THR A 127 19.30 7.67 -6.84
CA THR A 127 20.57 7.09 -7.27
C THR A 127 20.50 5.56 -7.19
N PRO A 128 20.61 4.83 -8.31
CA PRO A 128 20.44 3.38 -8.29
C PRO A 128 21.52 2.70 -7.44
N SER A 129 21.10 1.92 -6.44
CA SER A 129 21.96 1.06 -5.65
C SER A 129 21.18 -0.15 -5.16
N THR A 130 21.88 -1.24 -4.81
CA THR A 130 21.24 -2.41 -4.22
C THR A 130 20.44 -2.03 -2.97
N MET A 131 20.95 -1.12 -2.15
CA MET A 131 20.27 -0.67 -0.93
C MET A 131 18.96 0.07 -1.24
N VAL A 132 18.95 0.94 -2.25
CA VAL A 132 17.74 1.63 -2.69
C VAL A 132 16.72 0.62 -3.21
N VAL A 133 17.12 -0.34 -4.05
CA VAL A 133 16.21 -1.38 -4.55
C VAL A 133 15.61 -2.19 -3.40
N LEU A 134 16.43 -2.61 -2.44
CA LEU A 134 15.96 -3.33 -1.26
C LEU A 134 14.97 -2.48 -0.46
N ARG A 135 15.29 -1.21 -0.20
CA ARG A 135 14.38 -0.27 0.46
C ARG A 135 13.04 -0.25 -0.26
N GLN A 136 13.02 -0.03 -1.58
CA GLN A 136 11.78 0.05 -2.35
C GLN A 136 10.92 -1.22 -2.26
N ILE A 137 11.54 -2.39 -2.29
CA ILE A 137 10.83 -3.67 -2.13
C ILE A 137 10.26 -3.80 -0.70
N PHE A 138 11.07 -3.50 0.32
CA PHE A 138 10.68 -3.68 1.73
C PHE A 138 9.71 -2.63 2.25
N THR A 139 9.71 -1.42 1.69
CA THR A 139 8.77 -0.36 2.06
C THR A 139 7.53 -0.45 1.18
N HIS A 140 7.67 -0.26 -0.14
CA HIS A 140 6.53 -0.17 -1.05
C HIS A 140 6.00 -1.54 -1.48
N GLY A 141 6.87 -2.52 -1.72
CA GLY A 141 6.45 -3.88 -2.08
C GLY A 141 5.67 -4.55 -0.96
N CYS A 142 6.21 -4.54 0.27
CA CYS A 142 5.52 -5.06 1.45
C CYS A 142 4.22 -4.31 1.76
N ALA A 143 4.21 -2.97 1.66
CA ALA A 143 2.99 -2.17 1.79
C ALA A 143 1.94 -2.59 0.76
N GLY A 144 2.33 -2.68 -0.53
CA GLY A 144 1.44 -3.06 -1.61
C GLY A 144 0.83 -4.45 -1.43
N ILE A 145 1.60 -5.40 -0.91
CA ILE A 145 1.11 -6.75 -0.57
C ILE A 145 0.12 -6.68 0.60
N LEU A 146 0.42 -5.93 1.66
CA LEU A 146 -0.45 -5.79 2.82
C LEU A 146 -1.80 -5.14 2.46
N TRP A 147 -1.78 -4.04 1.71
CA TRP A 147 -3.00 -3.38 1.21
C TRP A 147 -3.79 -4.31 0.29
N GLY A 148 -3.10 -5.02 -0.61
CA GLY A 148 -3.72 -6.07 -1.44
C GLY A 148 -4.42 -7.15 -0.62
N TYR A 149 -3.80 -7.61 0.47
CA TYR A 149 -4.39 -8.59 1.37
C TYR A 149 -5.60 -8.02 2.13
N LEU A 150 -5.51 -6.80 2.67
CA LEU A 150 -6.62 -6.13 3.35
C LEU A 150 -7.80 -5.93 2.39
N TYR A 151 -7.53 -5.47 1.17
CA TYR A 151 -8.52 -5.37 0.11
C TYR A 151 -9.23 -6.71 -0.15
N TRP A 152 -8.45 -7.78 -0.33
CA TRP A 152 -9.00 -9.09 -0.64
C TRP A 152 -9.87 -9.66 0.49
N ARG A 153 -9.43 -9.54 1.75
CA ARG A 153 -10.07 -10.19 2.90
C ARG A 153 -11.14 -9.33 3.57
N PHE A 154 -10.98 -8.02 3.54
CA PHE A 154 -11.77 -7.08 4.31
C PHE A 154 -12.41 -5.95 3.48
N GLY A 155 -12.02 -5.84 2.21
CA GLY A 155 -12.59 -4.90 1.25
C GLY A 155 -11.86 -3.56 1.16
N LEU A 156 -12.31 -2.73 0.21
CA LEU A 156 -11.67 -1.46 -0.15
C LEU A 156 -11.45 -0.51 1.02
N LEU A 157 -12.47 -0.31 1.88
CA LEU A 157 -12.34 0.63 2.99
C LEU A 157 -11.26 0.19 4.00
N ALA A 158 -11.12 -1.11 4.25
CA ALA A 158 -10.05 -1.63 5.10
C ALA A 158 -8.67 -1.36 4.48
N SER A 159 -8.52 -1.53 3.16
CA SER A 159 -7.27 -1.18 2.46
C SER A 159 -6.92 0.30 2.61
N ILE A 160 -7.91 1.18 2.40
CA ILE A 160 -7.75 2.65 2.52
C ILE A 160 -7.35 3.04 3.94
N LEU A 161 -8.04 2.53 4.96
CA LEU A 161 -7.72 2.87 6.35
C LEU A 161 -6.38 2.30 6.81
N GLY A 162 -5.98 1.12 6.31
CA GLY A 162 -4.65 0.59 6.56
C GLY A 162 -3.55 1.47 5.97
N HIS A 163 -3.71 1.89 4.71
CA HIS A 163 -2.75 2.75 4.03
C HIS A 163 -2.66 4.14 4.69
N ILE A 164 -3.80 4.76 5.03
CA ILE A 164 -3.80 6.02 5.81
C ILE A 164 -3.13 5.80 7.18
N GLY A 165 -3.41 4.66 7.83
CA GLY A 165 -2.80 4.28 9.11
C GLY A 165 -1.27 4.19 9.04
N GLU A 166 -0.69 3.76 7.92
CA GLU A 166 0.76 3.82 7.69
C GLU A 166 1.28 5.24 7.91
N HIS A 167 0.75 6.22 7.18
CA HIS A 167 1.19 7.62 7.27
C HIS A 167 0.95 8.22 8.66
N VAL A 168 -0.15 7.88 9.33
CA VAL A 168 -0.44 8.38 10.69
C VAL A 168 0.70 8.07 11.67
N SER A 169 1.36 6.92 11.53
CA SER A 169 2.54 6.57 12.36
C SER A 169 3.87 6.98 11.72
N LEU A 170 4.01 6.78 10.41
CA LEU A 170 5.24 7.01 9.65
C LEU A 170 5.69 8.47 9.74
N GLU A 171 4.78 9.42 9.48
CA GLU A 171 5.14 10.83 9.38
C GLU A 171 5.70 11.39 10.69
N PRO A 172 5.05 11.26 11.86
CA PRO A 172 5.62 11.77 13.11
C PRO A 172 6.87 10.99 13.56
N LEU A 173 6.92 9.67 13.35
CA LEU A 173 8.07 8.86 13.75
C LEU A 173 9.31 9.17 12.93
N THR A 174 9.18 9.38 11.61
CA THR A 174 10.31 9.78 10.75
C THR A 174 10.83 11.16 11.14
N SER A 175 9.96 12.13 11.41
CA SER A 175 10.35 13.44 11.96
C SER A 175 11.14 13.30 13.26
N LEU A 176 10.60 12.54 14.22
CA LEU A 176 11.25 12.31 15.51
C LEU A 176 12.63 11.64 15.37
N LEU A 177 12.73 10.59 14.56
CA LEU A 177 13.95 9.78 14.44
C LEU A 177 15.03 10.45 13.59
N LEU A 178 14.67 11.29 12.62
CA LEU A 178 15.59 12.05 11.78
C LEU A 178 15.93 13.44 12.34
N GLY A 179 15.33 13.83 13.47
CA GLY A 179 15.59 15.12 14.13
C GLY A 179 15.03 16.33 13.38
N ALA A 180 13.87 16.15 12.74
CA ALA A 180 13.19 17.12 11.88
C ALA A 180 11.85 17.61 12.45
#